data_AF-A0A3B8LA91-F1
#
_entry.id   AF-A0A3B8LA91-F1
#
_cell.length_a   1.000
_cell.length_b   1.000
_cell.length_c   1.000
_cell.angle_alpha   90.00
_cell.angle_beta   90.00
_cell.angle_gamma   90.00
#
_symmetry.space_group_name_H-M   'P 1'
#
loop_
_entity.id
_entity.type
_entity.pdbx_description
1 polymer ?
#
loop_
_entity_poly.entity_id
_entity_poly.type
_entity_poly.pdbx_seq_one_letter_code
_entity_poly.pdbx_strand_id
1 'polypeptide(L)'
;MNATVITWLIFLGIIVLILLVNVRAFFHWLGGSWYEKKDADSPRQEIKLMQLGPIVWGHAKVKGGTLNYRGWFNGKVLKMKRRDYGQAYLAGLGFPQEVLMELEGSEMARLEFEYDPVKRQLVGAHYPQKIDISHTRPPKVIGRVYLSPQKRTWKR
;
A
#
# COMPACT_ATOMS: atom_id res chain seq x y z
N MET A 1 45.01 -12.74 3.92
CA MET A 1 43.62 -12.85 4.42
C MET A 1 42.81 -13.66 3.42
N ASN A 2 42.08 -14.69 3.85
CA ASN A 2 41.46 -15.64 2.93
C ASN A 2 40.25 -14.99 2.20
N ALA A 3 40.09 -15.21 0.89
CA ALA A 3 39.06 -14.56 0.10
C ALA A 3 37.64 -14.79 0.66
N THR A 4 37.41 -15.99 1.20
CA THR A 4 36.18 -16.38 1.90
C THR A 4 35.88 -15.50 3.11
N VAL A 5 36.90 -15.13 3.89
CA VAL A 5 36.74 -14.27 5.08
C VAL A 5 36.34 -12.85 4.67
N ILE A 6 36.95 -12.31 3.60
CA ILE A 6 36.60 -11.00 3.06
C ILE A 6 35.13 -10.99 2.61
N THR A 7 34.69 -12.01 1.89
CA THR A 7 33.31 -12.16 1.43
C THR A 7 32.31 -12.19 2.60
N TRP A 8 32.57 -12.98 3.64
CA TRP A 8 31.71 -13.02 4.83
C TRP A 8 31.64 -11.68 5.56
N LEU A 9 32.77 -10.96 5.68
CA LEU A 9 32.79 -9.63 6.29
C LEU A 9 31.99 -8.60 5.50
N ILE A 10 32.04 -8.66 4.16
CA ILE A 10 31.21 -7.81 3.29
C ILE A 10 29.73 -8.10 3.51
N PHE A 11 29.33 -9.38 3.52
CA PHE A 11 27.95 -9.76 3.79
C PHE A 11 27.47 -9.30 5.17
N LEU A 12 28.28 -9.50 6.21
CA LEU A 12 27.97 -9.05 7.56
C LEU A 12 27.80 -7.52 7.61
N GLY A 13 28.70 -6.77 6.96
CA GLY A 13 28.60 -5.32 6.85
C GLY A 13 27.31 -4.84 6.17
N ILE A 14 26.90 -5.50 5.09
CA ILE A 14 25.64 -5.20 4.39
C ILE A 14 24.44 -5.49 5.31
N ILE A 15 24.43 -6.63 6.00
CA ILE A 15 23.35 -7.00 6.93
C ILE A 15 23.22 -5.97 8.06
N VAL A 16 24.34 -5.57 8.68
CA VAL A 16 24.35 -4.56 9.74
C VAL A 16 23.84 -3.22 9.22
N LEU A 17 24.26 -2.80 8.03
CA LEU A 17 23.79 -1.56 7.42
C LEU A 17 22.27 -1.60 7.16
N ILE A 18 21.75 -2.71 6.62
CA ILE A 18 20.31 -2.90 6.40
C ILE A 18 19.56 -2.85 7.74
N LEU A 19 20.07 -3.51 8.78
CA LEU A 19 19.46 -3.46 10.11
C LEU A 19 19.43 -2.04 10.68
N LEU A 20 20.55 -1.30 10.62
CA LEU A 20 20.63 0.07 11.12
C LEU A 20 19.68 1.03 10.40
N VAL A 21 19.53 0.89 9.07
CA VAL A 21 18.57 1.70 8.30
C VAL A 21 17.13 1.41 8.74
N ASN A 22 16.81 0.16 9.10
CA ASN A 22 15.45 -0.25 9.45
C ASN A 22 15.14 -0.19 10.95
N VAL A 23 16.15 -0.02 11.81
CA VAL A 23 15.98 0.18 13.26
C VAL A 23 15.05 1.37 13.54
N ARG A 24 15.07 2.41 12.70
CA ARG A 24 14.17 3.57 12.82
C ARG A 24 12.68 3.20 12.75
N ALA A 25 12.32 2.12 12.04
CA ALA A 25 10.94 1.66 11.96
C ALA A 25 10.42 1.16 13.32
N PHE A 26 11.30 0.69 14.21
CA PHE A 26 10.91 0.23 15.55
C PHE A 26 10.61 1.40 16.50
N PHE A 27 11.17 2.58 16.27
CA PHE A 27 10.91 3.78 17.09
C PHE A 27 9.65 4.55 16.65
N HIS A 28 9.21 4.36 15.42
CA HIS A 28 8.06 5.05 14.85
C HIS A 28 6.94 4.06 14.55
N TRP A 29 6.00 3.94 15.48
CA TRP A 29 4.89 3.00 15.37
C TRP A 29 3.70 3.57 14.59
N LEU A 30 3.41 2.98 13.43
CA LEU A 30 2.30 3.31 12.53
C LEU A 30 1.02 2.51 12.81
N GLY A 31 1.04 1.47 13.66
CA GLY A 31 -0.16 0.66 13.92
C GLY A 31 -1.28 1.48 14.57
N GLY A 32 -2.52 1.24 14.18
CA GLY A 32 -3.71 1.96 14.68
C GLY A 32 -4.73 2.28 13.57
N SER A 33 -5.78 3.01 13.93
CA SER A 33 -6.77 3.52 12.99
C SER A 33 -6.30 4.82 12.36
N TRP A 34 -6.39 4.89 11.03
CA TRP A 34 -6.02 6.05 10.23
C TRP A 34 -7.22 6.50 9.41
N TYR A 35 -7.36 7.80 9.25
CA TYR A 35 -8.47 8.40 8.52
C TYR A 35 -7.94 9.27 7.41
N GLU A 36 -8.43 9.04 6.20
CA GLU A 36 -8.12 9.92 5.08
C GLU A 36 -8.77 11.29 5.30
N LYS A 37 -7.96 12.35 5.22
CA LYS A 37 -8.46 13.72 5.21
C LYS A 37 -9.02 14.01 3.83
N LYS A 38 -10.35 14.04 3.72
CA LYS A 38 -11.08 14.47 2.53
C LYS A 38 -11.93 15.70 2.86
N ASP A 39 -12.52 16.31 1.84
CA ASP A 39 -13.52 17.36 1.99
C ASP A 39 -14.74 16.86 2.79
N ALA A 40 -15.48 17.78 3.40
CA ALA A 40 -16.53 17.47 4.38
C ALA A 40 -17.61 16.50 3.86
N ASP A 41 -17.86 16.49 2.55
CA ASP A 41 -18.90 15.67 1.90
C ASP A 41 -18.42 14.26 1.51
N SER A 42 -17.13 13.99 1.63
CA SER A 42 -16.58 12.68 1.25
C SER A 42 -16.68 11.68 2.40
N PRO A 43 -17.03 10.40 2.12
CA PRO A 43 -17.09 9.38 3.15
C PRO A 43 -15.70 9.20 3.79
N ARG A 44 -15.66 9.35 5.12
CA ARG A 44 -14.47 9.14 5.92
C ARG A 44 -14.11 7.66 5.90
N GLN A 45 -12.99 7.33 5.27
CA GLN A 45 -12.51 5.95 5.20
C GLN A 45 -11.54 5.68 6.36
N GLU A 46 -11.86 4.71 7.20
CA GLU A 46 -10.97 4.18 8.23
C GLU A 46 -10.08 3.08 7.64
N ILE A 47 -8.78 3.17 7.91
CA ILE A 47 -7.76 2.19 7.55
C ILE A 47 -7.08 1.73 8.84
N LYS A 48 -7.19 0.44 9.15
CA LYS A 48 -6.53 -0.16 10.31
C LYS A 48 -5.18 -0.70 9.89
N LEU A 49 -4.11 -0.10 10.40
CA LEU A 49 -2.73 -0.53 10.17
C LEU A 49 -2.21 -1.35 11.34
N MET A 50 -1.36 -2.32 11.02
CA MET A 50 -0.58 -3.12 11.94
C MET A 50 0.86 -3.15 11.43
N GLN A 51 1.82 -3.27 12.35
CA GLN A 51 3.25 -3.18 12.03
C GLN A 51 4.02 -4.24 12.82
N LEU A 52 5.01 -4.85 12.17
CA LEU A 52 6.03 -5.68 12.81
C LEU A 52 7.38 -5.26 12.24
N GLY A 53 8.13 -4.47 13.02
CA GLY A 53 9.35 -3.83 12.57
C GLY A 53 9.08 -2.96 11.33
N PRO A 54 9.78 -3.16 10.21
CA PRO A 54 9.54 -2.41 8.98
C PRO A 54 8.37 -2.93 8.13
N ILE A 55 7.81 -4.09 8.44
CA ILE A 55 6.70 -4.68 7.69
C ILE A 55 5.39 -4.06 8.19
N VAL A 56 4.61 -3.49 7.27
CA VAL A 56 3.31 -2.88 7.58
C VAL A 56 2.22 -3.55 6.75
N TRP A 57 1.10 -3.86 7.39
CA TRP A 57 -0.10 -4.33 6.71
C TRP A 57 -1.32 -3.61 7.27
N GLY A 58 -2.42 -3.67 6.53
CA GLY A 58 -3.65 -3.09 7.01
C GLY A 58 -4.85 -3.48 6.19
N HIS A 59 -6.01 -3.06 6.67
CA HIS A 59 -7.27 -3.28 5.96
C HIS A 59 -8.20 -2.09 6.16
N ALA A 60 -9.09 -1.88 5.19
CA ALA A 60 -10.20 -0.94 5.27
C ALA A 60 -11.48 -1.64 4.80
N LYS A 61 -12.60 -1.37 5.47
CA LYS A 61 -13.92 -1.83 5.04
C LYS A 61 -14.52 -0.79 4.10
N VAL A 62 -15.11 -1.24 2.99
CA VAL A 62 -15.85 -0.41 2.04
C VAL A 62 -17.20 -1.07 1.73
N LYS A 63 -18.13 -0.32 1.16
CA LYS A 63 -19.44 -0.88 0.78
C LYS A 63 -19.22 -1.96 -0.29
N GLY A 64 -19.60 -3.20 0.03
CA GLY A 64 -19.51 -4.34 -0.88
C GLY A 64 -18.12 -4.99 -0.99
N GLY A 65 -17.16 -4.64 -0.13
CA GLY A 65 -15.80 -5.19 -0.23
C GLY A 65 -14.83 -4.78 0.89
N THR A 66 -13.57 -5.15 0.70
CA THR A 66 -12.47 -4.79 1.60
C THR A 66 -11.23 -4.39 0.80
N LEU A 67 -10.46 -3.46 1.36
CA LEU A 67 -9.17 -3.06 0.78
C LEU A 67 -8.08 -3.56 1.72
N ASN A 68 -7.14 -4.34 1.20
CA ASN A 68 -6.01 -4.86 1.94
C ASN A 68 -4.74 -4.13 1.52
N TYR A 69 -3.93 -3.77 2.51
CA TYR A 69 -2.69 -3.04 2.34
C TYR A 69 -1.52 -3.89 2.82
N ARG A 70 -0.41 -3.88 2.09
CA ARG A 70 0.84 -4.49 2.52
C ARG A 70 2.02 -3.67 2.00
N GLY A 71 3.02 -3.49 2.84
CA GLY A 71 4.10 -2.57 2.55
C GLY A 71 5.29 -2.63 3.49
N TRP A 72 6.15 -1.65 3.31
CA TRP A 72 7.39 -1.46 4.04
C TRP A 72 7.47 -0.03 4.57
N PHE A 73 7.98 0.12 5.78
CA PHE A 73 8.24 1.40 6.43
C PHE A 73 9.69 1.44 6.92
N ASN A 74 10.43 2.47 6.52
CA ASN A 74 11.84 2.65 6.90
C ASN A 74 12.04 3.64 8.06
N GLY A 75 10.98 3.99 8.80
CA GLY A 75 11.02 5.01 9.84
C GLY A 75 10.66 6.43 9.37
N LYS A 76 10.68 6.69 8.06
CA LYS A 76 10.26 7.98 7.48
C LYS A 76 9.23 7.82 6.37
N VAL A 77 9.45 6.87 5.46
CA VAL A 77 8.62 6.65 4.28
C VAL A 77 7.94 5.29 4.37
N LEU A 78 6.61 5.31 4.27
CA LEU A 78 5.74 4.14 4.16
C LEU A 78 5.40 3.91 2.69
N LYS A 79 5.81 2.76 2.15
CA LYS A 79 5.45 2.31 0.80
C LYS A 79 4.52 1.12 0.90
N MET A 80 3.32 1.20 0.32
CA MET A 80 2.35 0.11 0.35
C MET A 80 1.74 -0.18 -1.01
N LYS A 81 1.29 -1.41 -1.17
CA LYS A 81 0.41 -1.86 -2.25
C LYS A 81 -0.98 -2.09 -1.68
N ARG A 82 -2.00 -1.71 -2.44
CA ARG A 82 -3.41 -1.95 -2.13
C ARG A 82 -3.97 -3.02 -3.06
N ARG A 83 -4.66 -4.00 -2.47
CA ARG A 83 -5.44 -5.01 -3.16
C ARG A 83 -6.89 -4.88 -2.74
N ASP A 84 -7.80 -4.98 -3.71
CA ASP A 84 -9.22 -4.77 -3.45
C ASP A 84 -9.96 -6.11 -3.60
N TYR A 85 -10.87 -6.39 -2.67
CA TYR A 85 -11.66 -7.62 -2.59
C TYR A 85 -13.15 -7.29 -2.52
N GLY A 86 -14.00 -8.23 -2.96
CA GLY A 86 -15.45 -8.06 -3.00
C GLY A 86 -15.95 -7.68 -4.39
N GLN A 87 -16.57 -8.63 -5.05
CA GLN A 87 -17.13 -8.45 -6.39
C GLN A 87 -18.20 -7.34 -6.43
N ALA A 88 -19.01 -7.19 -5.37
CA ALA A 88 -20.00 -6.10 -5.30
C ALA A 88 -19.35 -4.70 -5.30
N TYR A 89 -18.22 -4.56 -4.60
CA TYR A 89 -17.44 -3.32 -4.64
C TYR A 89 -16.85 -3.09 -6.03
N LEU A 90 -16.24 -4.11 -6.64
CA LEU A 90 -15.66 -4.00 -7.98
C LEU A 90 -16.71 -3.70 -9.07
N ALA A 91 -17.88 -4.34 -9.01
CA ALA A 91 -19.02 -4.00 -9.85
C ALA A 91 -19.48 -2.55 -9.65
N GLY A 92 -19.47 -2.07 -8.40
CA GLY A 92 -19.75 -0.67 -8.06
C GLY A 92 -18.73 0.34 -8.62
N LEU A 93 -17.52 -0.11 -9.00
CA LEU A 93 -16.53 0.69 -9.72
C LEU A 93 -16.76 0.68 -11.25
N GLY A 94 -17.75 -0.06 -11.75
CA GLY A 94 -18.09 -0.16 -13.17
C GLY A 94 -17.36 -1.28 -13.93
N PHE A 95 -16.73 -2.23 -13.22
CA PHE A 95 -16.13 -3.39 -13.88
C PHE A 95 -17.22 -4.38 -14.37
N PRO A 96 -17.10 -4.93 -15.60
CA PRO A 96 -17.99 -5.99 -16.09
C PRO A 96 -17.95 -7.25 -15.22
N GLN A 97 -19.07 -7.96 -15.14
CA GLN A 97 -19.21 -9.14 -14.28
C GLN A 97 -18.19 -10.24 -14.62
N GLU A 98 -17.85 -10.37 -15.89
CA GLU A 98 -16.97 -11.41 -16.45
C GLU A 98 -15.52 -11.28 -15.96
N VAL A 99 -15.08 -10.07 -15.58
CA VAL A 99 -13.71 -9.83 -15.11
C VAL A 99 -13.60 -9.72 -13.59
N LEU A 100 -14.72 -9.69 -12.85
CA LEU A 100 -14.67 -9.46 -11.40
C LEU A 100 -13.88 -10.53 -10.66
N MET A 101 -14.01 -11.79 -11.06
CA MET A 101 -13.26 -12.91 -10.47
C MET A 101 -11.75 -12.77 -10.70
N GLU A 102 -11.34 -12.25 -11.87
CA GLU A 102 -9.93 -11.99 -12.17
C GLU A 102 -9.38 -10.79 -11.37
N LEU A 103 -10.22 -9.80 -11.12
CA LEU A 103 -9.84 -8.57 -10.41
C LEU A 103 -9.83 -8.72 -8.89
N GLU A 104 -10.58 -9.67 -8.36
CA GLU A 104 -10.68 -9.92 -6.92
C GLU A 104 -9.32 -10.26 -6.30
N GLY A 105 -8.91 -9.44 -5.33
CA GLY A 105 -7.61 -9.56 -4.65
C GLY A 105 -6.41 -9.10 -5.48
N SER A 106 -6.63 -8.52 -6.66
CA SER A 106 -5.56 -8.00 -7.49
C SER A 106 -5.07 -6.61 -7.01
N GLU A 107 -3.84 -6.22 -7.40
CA GLU A 107 -3.31 -4.90 -7.05
C GLU A 107 -4.10 -3.81 -7.79
N MET A 108 -4.53 -2.79 -7.06
CA MET A 108 -5.38 -1.70 -7.56
C MET A 108 -4.77 -0.32 -7.30
N ALA A 109 -3.81 -0.21 -6.38
CA ALA A 109 -3.10 1.04 -6.14
C ALA A 109 -1.75 0.81 -5.45
N ARG A 110 -0.88 1.82 -5.55
CA ARG A 110 0.30 1.98 -4.71
C ARG A 110 0.20 3.25 -3.88
N LEU A 111 0.90 3.26 -2.76
CA LEU A 111 0.96 4.35 -1.81
C LEU A 111 2.41 4.62 -1.44
N GLU A 112 2.79 5.89 -1.39
CA GLU A 112 4.07 6.35 -0.86
C GLU A 112 3.83 7.57 0.02
N PHE A 113 3.99 7.38 1.33
CA PHE A 113 3.73 8.41 2.33
C PHE A 113 4.95 8.70 3.17
N GLU A 114 5.19 9.97 3.45
CA GLU A 114 6.09 10.39 4.51
C GLU A 114 5.32 10.47 5.82
N TYR A 115 5.93 9.95 6.90
CA TYR A 115 5.40 10.00 8.25
C TYR A 115 5.92 11.24 8.98
N ASP A 116 5.00 12.08 9.44
CA ASP A 116 5.26 13.17 10.37
C ASP A 116 4.95 12.68 11.80
N PRO A 117 5.97 12.40 12.63
CA PRO A 117 5.76 11.89 13.99
C PRO A 117 5.16 12.93 14.94
N VAL A 118 5.36 14.24 14.67
CA VAL A 118 4.84 15.32 15.51
C VAL A 118 3.33 15.48 15.28
N LYS A 119 2.91 15.53 14.01
CA LYS A 119 1.50 15.66 13.64
C LYS A 119 0.73 14.35 13.62
N ARG A 120 1.43 13.22 13.75
CA ARG A 120 0.89 11.85 13.58
C ARG A 120 0.14 11.70 12.26
N GLN A 121 0.80 12.10 11.18
CA GLN A 121 0.23 12.15 9.84
C GLN A 121 1.08 11.39 8.84
N LEU A 122 0.43 10.79 7.86
CA LEU A 122 1.05 10.23 6.66
C LEU A 122 0.65 11.11 5.48
N VAL A 123 1.62 11.71 4.79
CA VAL A 123 1.36 12.63 3.67
C VAL A 123 2.16 12.18 2.46
N GLY A 124 1.53 12.15 1.29
CA GLY A 124 2.24 11.77 0.07
C GLY A 124 1.30 11.34 -1.04
N ALA A 125 1.74 10.37 -1.84
CA ALA A 125 1.14 10.03 -3.11
C ALA A 125 0.37 8.71 -3.08
N HIS A 126 -0.82 8.73 -3.65
CA HIS A 126 -1.61 7.56 -4.02
C HIS A 126 -1.60 7.41 -5.54
N TYR A 127 -1.15 6.25 -6.01
CA TYR A 127 -1.03 5.90 -7.42
C TYR A 127 -2.15 4.89 -7.74
N PRO A 128 -3.34 5.34 -8.17
CA PRO A 128 -4.40 4.42 -8.57
C PRO A 128 -4.00 3.70 -9.85
N GLN A 129 -4.41 2.45 -9.97
CA GLN A 129 -4.18 1.64 -11.15
C GLN A 129 -5.43 1.67 -12.04
N LYS A 130 -5.27 2.15 -13.27
CA LYS A 130 -6.26 1.96 -14.33
C LYS A 130 -6.12 0.53 -14.85
N ILE A 131 -7.25 -0.14 -15.01
CA ILE A 131 -7.34 -1.44 -15.64
C ILE A 131 -8.02 -1.22 -16.98
N ASP A 132 -7.34 -1.58 -18.05
CA ASP A 132 -7.88 -1.54 -19.40
C ASP A 132 -8.60 -2.86 -19.68
N ILE A 133 -9.81 -2.76 -20.23
CA ILE A 133 -10.70 -3.88 -20.52
C ILE A 133 -10.97 -3.90 -22.02
N SER A 134 -10.90 -5.08 -22.64
CA SER A 134 -11.23 -5.22 -24.06
C SER A 134 -12.70 -4.94 -24.33
N HIS A 135 -12.99 -4.41 -25.51
CA HIS A 135 -14.36 -4.27 -26.02
C HIS A 135 -14.90 -5.55 -26.68
N THR A 136 -14.18 -6.68 -26.54
CA THR A 136 -14.60 -7.98 -27.06
C THR A 136 -15.72 -8.58 -26.21
N ARG A 137 -16.42 -9.59 -26.74
CA ARG A 137 -17.37 -10.41 -25.97
C ARG A 137 -16.81 -11.85 -25.84
N PRO A 138 -16.45 -12.32 -24.63
CA PRO A 138 -16.51 -11.63 -23.35
C PRO A 138 -15.42 -10.54 -23.19
N PRO A 139 -15.66 -9.51 -22.34
CA PRO A 139 -14.64 -8.56 -21.94
C PRO A 139 -13.49 -9.27 -21.20
N LYS A 140 -12.26 -8.80 -21.39
CA LYS A 140 -11.05 -9.34 -20.74
C LYS A 140 -10.15 -8.21 -20.27
N VAL A 141 -9.39 -8.42 -19.20
CA VAL A 141 -8.34 -7.49 -18.80
C VAL A 141 -7.21 -7.53 -19.83
N ILE A 142 -6.88 -6.38 -20.43
CA ILE A 142 -5.83 -6.27 -21.46
C ILE A 142 -4.59 -5.55 -20.97
N GLY A 143 -4.72 -4.73 -19.92
CA GLY A 143 -3.62 -3.92 -19.44
C GLY A 143 -3.87 -3.33 -18.07
N ARG A 144 -2.78 -2.94 -17.40
CA ARG A 144 -2.83 -2.23 -16.13
C ARG A 144 -1.78 -1.14 -16.10
N VAL A 145 -2.18 0.09 -15.82
CA VAL A 145 -1.28 1.26 -15.83
C VAL A 145 -1.53 2.10 -14.59
N TYR A 146 -0.47 2.57 -13.93
CA TYR A 146 -0.63 3.53 -12.84
C TYR A 146 -0.91 4.92 -13.41
N LEU A 147 -1.96 5.55 -12.89
CA LEU A 147 -2.29 6.93 -13.19
C LEU A 147 -1.39 7.88 -12.42
N SER A 148 -1.45 9.16 -12.79
CA SER A 148 -0.75 10.23 -12.08
C SER A 148 -1.07 10.22 -10.58
N PRO A 149 -0.07 10.46 -9.72
CA PRO A 149 -0.25 10.40 -8.28
C PRO A 149 -1.22 11.47 -7.79
N GLN A 150 -2.12 11.04 -6.90
CA GLN A 150 -3.01 11.92 -6.16
C GLN A 150 -2.43 12.14 -4.76
N LYS A 151 -2.28 13.40 -4.37
CA LYS A 151 -1.82 13.71 -3.01
C LYS A 151 -2.90 13.30 -2.00
N ARG A 152 -2.50 12.57 -0.96
CA ARG A 152 -3.37 12.17 0.15
C ARG A 152 -2.71 12.47 1.48
N THR A 153 -3.55 12.63 2.50
CA THR A 153 -3.12 12.77 3.89
C THR A 153 -3.96 11.86 4.75
N TRP A 154 -3.31 10.97 5.50
CA TRP A 154 -3.96 10.18 6.53
C TRP A 154 -3.56 10.72 7.89
N LYS A 155 -4.56 10.84 8.77
CA LYS A 155 -4.37 11.28 10.16
C LYS A 155 -4.83 10.18 11.09
N ARG A 156 -4.01 9.93 12.11
CA ARG A 156 -4.34 9.00 13.19
C ARG A 156 -5.28 9.64 14.19
#